data_AF-A0A815MHE9-F1
#
_entry.id   AF-A0A815MHE9-F1
#
_cell.length_a   1.000
_cell.length_b   1.000
_cell.length_c   1.000
_cell.angle_alpha   90.00
_cell.angle_beta   90.00
_cell.angle_gamma   90.00
#
_symmetry.space_group_name_H-M   'P 1'
#
loop_
_entity.id
_entity.type
_entity.pdbx_description
1 polymer ?
#
loop_
_entity_poly.entity_id
_entity_poly.type
_entity_poly.pdbx_seq_one_letter_code
_entity_poly.pdbx_strand_id
1 'polypeptide(L)'
;MNLNSVKHVYICNKKTANNCIKYFSNATQLTIKYYFNISDDSNSIILNRIIPLKQITKLTIDCYYFSFQQLINLLHFLPNIHILKWNFINYNENNLPNDTFEYVSKTNKIKNLDIKSLCTLDLI
;
A
#
# COMPACT_ATOMS: atom_id res chain seq x y z
N MET A 1 -11.97 -22.92 7.69
CA MET A 1 -10.98 -21.88 8.09
C MET A 1 -11.74 -20.63 8.48
N ASN A 2 -11.57 -20.12 9.71
CA ASN A 2 -12.25 -18.90 10.14
C ASN A 2 -11.50 -17.68 9.59
N LEU A 3 -12.09 -16.97 8.63
CA LEU A 3 -11.46 -15.79 8.02
C LEU A 3 -11.53 -14.56 8.93
N ASN A 4 -12.39 -14.57 9.95
CA ASN A 4 -12.54 -13.46 10.89
C ASN A 4 -11.35 -13.33 11.85
N SER A 5 -10.49 -14.35 11.98
CA SER A 5 -9.26 -14.23 12.77
C SER A 5 -8.10 -13.62 11.98
N VAL A 6 -8.23 -13.44 10.66
CA VAL A 6 -7.16 -12.91 9.83
C VAL A 6 -7.00 -11.42 10.08
N LYS A 7 -5.83 -11.04 10.61
CA LYS A 7 -5.45 -9.63 10.87
C LYS A 7 -4.52 -9.05 9.80
N HIS A 8 -3.87 -9.91 9.03
CA HIS A 8 -2.84 -9.51 8.07
C HIS A 8 -3.08 -10.18 6.73
N VAL A 9 -3.24 -9.36 5.69
CA VAL A 9 -3.41 -9.82 4.31
C VAL A 9 -2.16 -9.45 3.49
N TYR A 10 -1.69 -10.43 2.71
CA TYR A 10 -0.60 -10.27 1.77
C TYR A 10 -1.15 -10.29 0.35
N ILE A 11 -0.81 -9.29 -0.44
CA ILE A 11 -1.22 -9.18 -1.84
C ILE A 11 0.03 -9.20 -2.70
N CYS A 12 0.19 -10.28 -3.46
CA CYS A 12 1.42 -10.56 -4.20
C CYS A 12 1.41 -10.04 -5.63
N ASN A 13 0.25 -9.93 -6.27
CA ASN A 13 0.11 -9.34 -7.59
C ASN A 13 -1.37 -9.05 -7.86
N LYS A 14 -1.64 -8.21 -8.88
CA LYS A 14 -3.00 -7.79 -9.25
C LYS A 14 -3.90 -8.97 -9.67
N LYS A 15 -3.35 -9.98 -10.35
CA LYS A 15 -4.11 -11.16 -10.79
C LYS A 15 -4.64 -11.97 -9.59
N THR A 16 -3.80 -12.19 -8.58
CA THR A 16 -4.19 -12.87 -7.34
C THR A 16 -5.23 -12.07 -6.57
N ALA A 17 -5.08 -10.74 -6.52
CA ALA A 17 -6.09 -9.87 -5.91
C ALA A 17 -7.45 -9.96 -6.64
N ASN A 18 -7.45 -9.87 -7.97
CA ASN A 18 -8.66 -9.98 -8.78
C ASN A 18 -9.40 -11.31 -8.60
N ASN A 19 -8.66 -12.40 -8.43
CA ASN A 19 -9.21 -13.73 -8.27
C ASN A 19 -9.56 -14.05 -6.80
N CYS A 20 -9.30 -13.14 -5.86
CA CYS A 20 -9.59 -13.35 -4.45
C CYS A 20 -11.09 -13.15 -4.18
N ILE A 21 -11.80 -14.26 -3.98
CA ILE A 21 -13.23 -14.26 -3.60
C ILE A 21 -13.46 -14.12 -2.09
N LYS A 22 -12.39 -13.98 -1.30
CA LYS A 22 -12.44 -13.90 0.16
C LYS A 22 -12.40 -12.45 0.62
N TYR A 23 -13.27 -12.11 1.56
CA TYR A 23 -13.27 -10.84 2.27
C TYR A 23 -12.77 -11.04 3.71
N PHE A 24 -11.74 -10.28 4.10
CA PHE A 24 -11.11 -10.35 5.41
C PHE A 24 -11.53 -9.14 6.24
N SER A 25 -12.75 -9.21 6.80
CA SER A 25 -13.42 -8.11 7.52
C SER A 25 -12.66 -7.55 8.72
N ASN A 26 -11.75 -8.34 9.31
CA ASN A 26 -11.00 -8.01 10.52
C ASN A 26 -9.53 -7.68 10.26
N ALA A 27 -9.12 -7.60 8.99
CA ALA A 27 -7.76 -7.28 8.60
C ALA A 27 -7.42 -5.82 8.93
N THR A 28 -6.30 -5.62 9.62
CA THR A 28 -5.77 -4.30 9.99
C THR A 28 -4.38 -4.05 9.43
N GLN A 29 -3.75 -5.08 8.86
CA GLN A 29 -2.42 -5.01 8.26
C GLN A 29 -2.48 -5.45 6.79
N LEU A 30 -1.88 -4.65 5.92
CA LEU A 30 -1.74 -4.94 4.50
C LEU A 30 -0.26 -4.97 4.12
N THR A 31 0.16 -6.04 3.45
CA THR A 31 1.45 -6.09 2.78
C THR A 31 1.26 -6.27 1.28
N ILE A 32 1.83 -5.36 0.50
CA ILE A 32 1.89 -5.44 -0.95
C ILE A 32 3.28 -5.95 -1.32
N LYS A 33 3.35 -7.07 -2.03
CA LYS A 33 4.60 -7.72 -2.45
C LYS A 33 4.70 -7.79 -3.97
N TYR A 34 5.93 -7.99 -4.46
CA TYR A 34 6.26 -8.23 -5.88
C TYR A 34 5.63 -7.18 -6.80
N TYR A 35 5.29 -7.52 -8.04
CA TYR A 35 4.75 -6.61 -9.05
C TYR A 35 3.27 -6.31 -8.82
N PHE A 36 2.97 -5.40 -7.90
CA PHE A 36 1.63 -4.85 -7.73
C PHE A 36 1.57 -3.41 -8.24
N ASN A 37 1.15 -3.24 -9.49
CA ASN A 37 0.97 -1.93 -10.11
C ASN A 37 -0.44 -1.38 -9.77
N ILE A 38 -0.48 -0.25 -9.05
CA ILE A 38 -1.70 0.49 -8.67
C ILE A 38 -1.82 1.75 -9.53
N SER A 39 -1.92 1.62 -10.85
CA SER A 39 -2.00 2.81 -11.72
C SER A 39 -3.30 3.59 -11.56
N ASP A 40 -4.42 2.96 -11.19
CA ASP A 40 -5.78 3.57 -11.29
C ASP A 40 -6.72 3.29 -10.12
N ASP A 41 -7.78 4.10 -10.02
CA ASP A 41 -8.94 3.97 -9.10
C ASP A 41 -9.58 2.57 -9.10
N SER A 42 -9.49 1.85 -10.22
CA SER A 42 -9.95 0.46 -10.32
C SER A 42 -9.29 -0.48 -9.28
N ASN A 43 -8.09 -0.14 -8.80
CA ASN A 43 -7.35 -0.98 -7.86
C ASN A 43 -7.76 -0.75 -6.40
N SER A 44 -8.20 0.46 -6.03
CA SER A 44 -8.78 0.68 -4.69
C SER A 44 -10.09 -0.10 -4.54
N ILE A 45 -10.86 -0.23 -5.63
CA ILE A 45 -12.04 -1.11 -5.72
C ILE A 45 -11.66 -2.57 -5.51
N ILE A 46 -10.59 -3.05 -6.16
CA ILE A 46 -10.11 -4.44 -5.99
C ILE A 46 -9.70 -4.69 -4.54
N LEU A 47 -8.93 -3.78 -3.93
CA LEU A 47 -8.48 -3.94 -2.56
C LEU A 47 -9.65 -3.86 -1.56
N ASN A 48 -10.60 -2.94 -1.75
CA ASN A 48 -11.80 -2.83 -0.90
C ASN A 48 -12.70 -4.07 -0.95
N ARG A 49 -12.67 -4.85 -2.04
CA ARG A 49 -13.38 -6.13 -2.14
C ARG A 49 -12.74 -7.24 -1.31
N ILE A 50 -11.47 -7.08 -0.92
CA ILE A 50 -10.69 -8.09 -0.18
C ILE A 50 -10.57 -7.69 1.29
N ILE A 51 -10.38 -6.40 1.57
CA ILE A 51 -10.16 -5.86 2.91
C ILE A 51 -10.87 -4.51 3.11
N PRO A 52 -11.35 -4.19 4.31
CA PRO A 52 -11.85 -2.85 4.62
C PRO A 52 -10.67 -1.86 4.74
N LEU A 53 -10.37 -1.13 3.67
CA LEU A 53 -9.21 -0.23 3.62
C LEU A 53 -9.18 0.81 4.75
N LYS A 54 -10.35 1.31 5.18
CA LYS A 54 -10.46 2.25 6.29
C LYS A 54 -9.99 1.70 7.64
N GLN A 55 -9.89 0.39 7.82
CA GLN A 55 -9.46 -0.24 9.08
C GLN A 55 -7.96 -0.55 9.11
N ILE A 56 -7.26 -0.37 7.98
CA ILE A 56 -5.83 -0.66 7.90
C ILE A 56 -5.06 0.38 8.71
N THR A 57 -4.31 -0.10 9.69
CA THR A 57 -3.44 0.70 10.55
C THR A 57 -1.97 0.54 10.22
N LYS A 58 -1.62 -0.51 9.47
CA LYS A 58 -0.25 -0.80 9.03
C LYS A 58 -0.21 -1.21 7.57
N LEU A 59 0.59 -0.48 6.79
CA LEU A 59 0.92 -0.79 5.41
C LEU A 59 2.40 -1.17 5.30
N THR A 60 2.70 -2.21 4.56
CA THR A 60 4.06 -2.56 4.15
C THR A 60 4.11 -2.70 2.64
N ILE A 61 4.91 -1.87 1.99
CA ILE A 61 5.21 -1.96 0.57
C ILE A 61 6.56 -2.67 0.44
N ASP A 62 6.53 -3.83 -0.18
CA ASP A 62 7.68 -4.71 -0.43
C ASP A 62 7.73 -5.02 -1.93
N CYS A 63 7.78 -3.93 -2.72
CA CYS A 63 7.68 -3.93 -4.17
C CYS A 63 8.62 -2.86 -4.74
N TYR A 64 9.59 -3.31 -5.54
CA TYR A 64 10.61 -2.44 -6.14
C TYR A 64 10.04 -1.39 -7.12
N TYR A 65 8.97 -1.75 -7.83
CA TYR A 65 8.36 -0.89 -8.85
C TYR A 65 7.16 -0.09 -8.32
N PHE A 66 6.96 -0.04 -7.01
CA PHE A 66 5.87 0.71 -6.41
C PHE A 66 6.25 2.19 -6.39
N SER A 67 5.58 3.01 -7.20
CA SER A 67 5.94 4.42 -7.31
C SER A 67 5.39 5.24 -6.15
N PHE A 68 6.00 6.41 -5.91
CA PHE A 68 5.49 7.35 -4.93
C PHE A 68 4.03 7.77 -5.20
N GLN A 69 3.65 8.00 -6.45
CA GLN A 69 2.26 8.35 -6.79
C GLN A 69 1.27 7.24 -6.40
N GLN A 70 1.63 5.97 -6.60
CA GLN A 70 0.82 4.83 -6.20
C GLN A 70 0.65 4.75 -4.68
N LEU A 71 1.71 5.08 -3.94
CA LEU A 71 1.66 5.20 -2.49
C LEU A 71 0.67 6.28 -2.07
N ILE A 72 0.77 7.49 -2.62
CA ILE A 72 -0.15 8.58 -2.28
C ILE A 72 -1.60 8.23 -2.61
N ASN A 73 -1.85 7.66 -3.79
CA ASN A 73 -3.19 7.21 -4.19
C ASN A 73 -3.73 6.13 -3.23
N LEU A 74 -2.90 5.19 -2.79
CA LEU A 74 -3.31 4.18 -1.82
C LEU A 74 -3.61 4.79 -0.45
N LEU A 75 -2.75 5.68 0.04
CA LEU A 75 -2.88 6.35 1.33
C LEU A 75 -4.17 7.18 1.44
N HIS A 76 -4.68 7.70 0.31
CA HIS A 76 -5.99 8.36 0.27
C HIS A 76 -7.13 7.47 0.81
N PHE A 77 -7.05 6.15 0.61
CA PHE A 77 -8.05 5.19 1.08
C PHE A 77 -7.77 4.63 2.49
N LEU A 78 -6.64 5.00 3.11
CA LEU A 78 -6.17 4.46 4.39
C LEU A 78 -6.15 5.54 5.50
N PRO A 79 -7.27 6.22 5.81
CA PRO A 79 -7.26 7.38 6.72
C PRO A 79 -6.76 7.06 8.15
N ASN A 80 -6.84 5.80 8.58
CA ASN A 80 -6.44 5.35 9.91
C ASN A 80 -5.04 4.72 9.95
N ILE A 81 -4.24 4.92 8.91
CA ILE A 81 -2.88 4.38 8.88
C ILE A 81 -1.99 5.07 9.92
N HIS A 82 -1.20 4.26 10.63
CA HIS A 82 -0.24 4.71 11.64
C HIS A 82 1.19 4.25 11.37
N ILE A 83 1.33 3.12 10.68
CA ILE A 83 2.63 2.51 10.38
C ILE A 83 2.74 2.35 8.88
N LEU A 84 3.73 3.00 8.28
CA LEU A 84 4.10 2.83 6.89
C LEU A 84 5.51 2.25 6.82
N LYS A 85 5.64 1.08 6.19
CA LYS A 85 6.92 0.50 5.83
C LYS A 85 7.06 0.50 4.32
N TRP A 86 8.17 1.03 3.79
CA TRP A 86 8.45 1.01 2.37
C TRP A 86 9.85 0.46 2.13
N ASN A 87 9.91 -0.80 1.74
CA ASN A 87 11.13 -1.43 1.28
C ASN A 87 11.21 -1.14 -0.22
N PHE A 88 12.28 -0.50 -0.68
CA PHE A 88 12.52 -0.07 -2.06
C PHE A 88 11.79 1.21 -2.47
N ILE A 89 12.30 2.37 -2.02
CA ILE A 89 11.87 3.66 -2.56
C ILE A 89 12.16 3.69 -4.07
N ASN A 90 11.13 3.93 -4.86
CA ASN A 90 11.24 4.43 -6.22
C ASN A 90 10.60 5.82 -6.27
N TYR A 91 11.42 6.84 -6.01
CA TYR A 91 11.02 8.23 -5.95
C TYR A 91 11.54 8.96 -7.19
N ASN A 92 10.63 9.61 -7.92
CA ASN A 92 10.95 10.46 -9.05
C ASN A 92 10.35 11.83 -8.76
N GLU A 93 11.21 12.83 -8.54
CA GLU A 93 10.88 14.20 -8.12
C GLU A 93 9.93 14.93 -9.07
N ASN A 94 9.83 14.48 -10.32
CA ASN A 94 8.98 15.11 -11.33
C ASN A 94 7.47 14.91 -11.09
N ASN A 95 7.07 14.28 -9.98
CA ASN A 95 5.69 13.86 -9.70
C ASN A 95 5.07 14.46 -8.41
N LEU A 96 5.45 15.68 -8.00
CA LEU A 96 4.83 16.35 -6.82
C LEU A 96 4.57 17.85 -7.06
N PRO A 97 3.39 18.45 -6.67
CA PRO A 97 2.18 17.88 -6.07
C PRO A 97 0.86 18.12 -6.84
N ASN A 98 -0.03 17.12 -6.74
CA ASN A 98 -1.47 17.13 -7.02
C ASN A 98 -2.24 17.20 -5.68
N ASP A 99 -3.48 17.71 -5.65
CA ASP A 99 -4.34 17.92 -4.47
C ASP A 99 -4.43 16.71 -3.52
N THR A 100 -4.28 15.49 -4.06
CA THR A 100 -4.30 14.23 -3.29
C THR A 100 -3.17 14.15 -2.26
N PHE A 101 -1.96 14.63 -2.58
CA PHE A 101 -0.84 14.60 -1.63
C PHE A 101 -1.10 15.52 -0.44
N GLU A 102 -1.62 16.72 -0.70
CA GLU A 102 -1.98 17.67 0.35
C GLU A 102 -3.11 17.13 1.24
N TYR A 103 -4.11 16.50 0.63
CA TYR A 103 -5.16 15.82 1.38
C TYR A 103 -4.60 14.71 2.27
N VAL A 104 -3.75 13.82 1.72
CA VAL A 104 -3.17 12.69 2.46
C VAL A 104 -2.29 13.18 3.61
N SER A 105 -1.46 14.20 3.39
CA SER A 105 -0.58 14.75 4.43
C SER A 105 -1.35 15.37 5.60
N LYS A 106 -2.54 15.94 5.35
CA LYS A 106 -3.42 16.49 6.38
C LYS A 106 -4.25 15.43 7.11
N THR A 107 -4.63 14.35 6.42
CA THR A 107 -5.58 13.36 6.95
C THR A 107 -4.94 12.15 7.59
N ASN A 108 -3.84 11.65 7.02
CA ASN A 108 -3.17 10.46 7.52
C ASN A 108 -2.35 10.78 8.77
N LYS A 109 -2.43 9.92 9.79
CA LYS A 109 -1.72 10.07 11.07
C LYS A 109 -0.59 9.05 11.18
N ILE A 110 0.28 9.00 10.17
CA ILE A 110 1.45 8.12 10.16
C ILE A 110 2.39 8.58 11.27
N LYS A 111 2.60 7.71 12.27
CA LYS A 111 3.50 7.96 13.42
C LYS A 111 4.84 7.26 13.24
N ASN A 112 4.83 6.12 12.55
CA ASN A 112 6.02 5.31 12.33
C ASN A 112 6.23 5.15 10.82
N LEU A 113 7.31 5.73 10.33
CA LEU A 113 7.76 5.60 8.96
C LEU A 113 9.10 4.85 8.95
N ASP A 114 9.10 3.68 8.32
CA ASP A 114 10.28 2.82 8.16
C ASP A 114 10.56 2.69 6.67
N ILE A 115 11.65 3.28 6.22
CA ILE A 115 12.00 3.26 4.80
C ILE A 115 13.35 2.59 4.63
N LYS A 116 13.37 1.57 3.76
CA LYS A 116 14.61 0.90 3.36
C LYS A 116 14.88 1.22 1.91
N SER A 117 16.04 1.82 1.65
CA SER A 117 16.59 1.93 0.31
C SER A 117 17.57 0.79 0.08
N LEU A 118 17.54 0.19 -1.11
CA LEU A 118 18.68 -0.61 -1.59
C LEU A 118 19.62 0.34 -2.32
N CYS A 119 20.83 0.50 -1.80
CA CYS A 119 21.93 1.02 -2.59
C CYS A 119 22.51 -0.16 -3.38
N THR A 120 22.36 -0.15 -4.69
CA THR A 120 23.14 -1.02 -5.58
C THR A 120 24.52 -0.39 -5.74
N LEU A 121 25.56 -1.09 -5.31
CA LEU A 121 26.94 -0.71 -5.61
C LEU A 121 27.26 -1.31 -6.98
N ASP A 122 27.26 -0.48 -8.02
CA ASP A 122 27.77 -0.88 -9.33
C ASP A 122 29.30 -0.95 -9.23
N LEU A 123 29.85 -2.16 -9.29
CA LEU A 123 31.29 -2.36 -9.40
C LEU A 123 31.71 -1.99 -10.83
N ILE A 124 32.44 -0.88 -10.96
CA ILE A 124 33.15 -0.48 -12.20
C ILE A 124 34.42 -1.31 -12.34
#